data_AF-K9FY47-F1
#
_entry.id   AF-K9FY47-F1
#
_cell.length_a   1.000
_cell.length_b   1.000
_cell.length_c   1.000
_cell.angle_alpha   90.00
_cell.angle_beta   90.00
_cell.angle_gamma   90.00
#
_symmetry.space_group_name_H-M   'P 1'
#
loop_
_entity.id
_entity.type
_entity.pdbx_description
1 polymer ?
#
loop_
_entity_poly.entity_id
_entity_poly.type
_entity_poly.pdbx_seq_one_letter_code
_entity_poly.pdbx_strand_id
1 'polypeptide(L)'
;MLRLGRLWSIAALAALAVAAPSRSVPRDVSGGLFDQLTLFSQWAAASYCLNNDDSAGDGLSCEAGNCPLVEAADTMTLYAFDKPSSYGDVAGFLAVDKTNKRLVVSFRGTRTLKTWIANLNFGMTNASSICRNCKAHSGFLESWETVADDLTSNIKSAQTKYPDHTLVVTGHSFGGALATLGGTILRNAGFELDVYTYGQPRVGNAALADYITNQGSLWRVTHHDDLVPKVPPSHFGFSHASPEYWITVGDDTTVTSSDIDVIEGIGSMAGNAGTFDPSIEDHYCGPHGPRRRSRMKAIFLTIFIVIALYLLFFSTTKSPVKTNTGSYAEKHGSTKQPDELARPAVPRRKEMVVASMKSDDTSWLLEYFPDWTKSIYVVDDKHAPLTVMRNKGRESMVYLTYIIDNYDDLPDTMLFIHSNRYQWHNDDPYYDGIPPLRNVQIPYIQEQGYVNLRCVWTLGCPIEIRPLTDTHRSNVHAGEYFKNGFMELFPGIPIPEEVGVSCCAQFGASRTKVLERPRSDYERFRTWLADTPLEDDLSGRIMEYSWHMIFGKDPVHCPNAKVCYCKVFGLCDLTCPWEGGCDERYSLPPFSSLPKGWPEIGWKGQAQDPSHGLPET
;
A
#
# COMPACT_ATOMS: atom_id res chain seq x y z
N MET A 1 14.66 53.92 51.46
CA MET A 1 15.11 53.63 50.08
C MET A 1 13.93 53.05 49.31
N LEU A 2 13.78 53.46 48.05
CA LEU A 2 12.80 53.13 46.98
C LEU A 2 11.62 52.17 47.30
N ARG A 3 10.34 52.54 47.20
CA ARG A 3 9.48 52.97 46.05
C ARG A 3 9.06 51.86 45.06
N LEU A 4 7.73 51.71 44.99
CA LEU A 4 6.84 51.23 43.90
C LEU A 4 6.88 49.73 43.55
N GLY A 5 5.76 49.04 43.34
CA GLY A 5 4.36 49.44 43.34
C GLY A 5 3.49 48.55 42.44
N ARG A 6 2.29 48.23 42.94
CA ARG A 6 1.03 47.94 42.22
C ARG A 6 0.95 46.72 41.30
N LEU A 7 -0.06 45.88 41.54
CA LEU A 7 -1.34 45.97 40.82
C LEU A 7 -2.43 45.10 41.48
N TRP A 8 -3.51 45.77 41.89
CA TRP A 8 -4.84 45.19 42.01
C TRP A 8 -5.37 44.88 40.60
N SER A 9 -6.18 43.83 40.43
CA SER A 9 -7.51 43.93 39.79
C SER A 9 -8.27 42.60 39.75
N ILE A 10 -9.40 42.60 40.46
CA ILE A 10 -10.75 42.23 40.00
C ILE A 10 -11.01 40.76 39.67
N ALA A 11 -11.78 40.14 40.57
CA ALA A 11 -12.61 38.98 40.32
C ALA A 11 -13.66 39.27 39.24
N ALA A 12 -13.71 38.42 38.22
CA ALA A 12 -14.91 38.19 37.43
C ALA A 12 -15.21 36.69 37.48
N LEU A 13 -16.14 36.31 38.37
CA LEU A 13 -16.88 35.06 38.25
C LEU A 13 -17.71 35.17 36.97
N ALA A 14 -17.31 34.46 35.93
CA ALA A 14 -18.19 34.06 34.85
C ALA A 14 -18.34 32.54 34.93
N ALA A 15 -19.59 32.10 35.00
CA ALA A 15 -20.02 30.74 35.28
C ALA A 15 -19.28 29.69 34.42
N LEU A 16 -18.58 28.76 35.09
CA LEU A 16 -18.38 27.43 34.58
C LEU A 16 -19.76 26.76 34.52
N ALA A 17 -20.49 26.98 33.43
CA ALA A 17 -21.43 25.98 32.97
C ALA A 17 -20.57 24.77 32.64
N VAL A 18 -20.49 23.84 33.59
CA VAL A 18 -20.13 22.46 33.29
C VAL A 18 -21.15 22.03 32.25
N ALA A 19 -20.77 22.12 30.98
CA ALA A 19 -21.43 21.36 29.94
C ALA A 19 -21.25 19.91 30.38
N ALA A 20 -22.30 19.35 30.99
CA ALA A 20 -22.44 17.91 31.09
C ALA A 20 -22.10 17.35 29.70
N PRO A 21 -21.38 16.22 29.61
CA PRO A 21 -21.18 15.58 28.32
C PRO A 21 -22.56 15.44 27.69
N SER A 22 -22.75 16.07 26.54
CA SER A 22 -23.95 15.86 25.75
C SER A 22 -24.06 14.35 25.57
N ARG A 23 -25.05 13.75 26.22
CA ARG A 23 -25.36 12.33 26.07
C ARG A 23 -25.37 12.05 24.57
N SER A 24 -24.52 11.13 24.14
CA SER A 24 -24.62 10.49 22.84
C SER A 24 -26.07 10.09 22.64
N VAL A 25 -26.65 10.50 21.53
CA VAL A 25 -27.92 9.95 21.07
C VAL A 25 -27.54 8.71 20.25
N PRO A 26 -27.73 7.48 20.73
CA PRO A 26 -27.72 6.33 19.84
C PRO A 26 -29.04 6.36 19.08
N ARG A 27 -29.00 6.28 17.76
CA ARG A 27 -30.21 6.01 16.97
C ARG A 27 -29.88 4.89 15.99
N ASP A 28 -30.26 3.69 16.39
CA ASP A 28 -30.32 2.48 15.57
C ASP A 28 -30.88 2.80 14.17
N VAL A 29 -30.31 2.21 13.12
CA VAL A 29 -30.92 2.27 11.79
C VAL A 29 -32.21 1.43 11.78
N SER A 30 -33.22 1.85 11.02
CA SER A 30 -34.44 1.03 10.89
C SER A 30 -34.12 -0.32 10.26
N GLY A 31 -34.86 -1.38 10.61
CA GLY A 31 -34.66 -2.71 10.03
C GLY A 31 -34.72 -2.72 8.49
N GLY A 32 -35.65 -1.97 7.90
CA GLY A 32 -35.73 -1.86 6.44
C GLY A 32 -34.53 -1.15 5.80
N LEU A 33 -33.93 -0.18 6.49
CA LEU A 33 -32.68 0.44 6.01
C LEU A 33 -31.51 -0.53 6.16
N PHE A 34 -31.42 -1.24 7.28
CA PHE A 34 -30.40 -2.27 7.49
C PHE A 34 -30.44 -3.36 6.40
N ASP A 35 -31.65 -3.80 6.02
CA ASP A 35 -31.84 -4.77 4.94
C ASP A 35 -31.36 -4.22 3.59
N GLN A 36 -31.59 -2.94 3.30
CA GLN A 36 -31.08 -2.27 2.10
C GLN A 36 -29.55 -2.15 2.11
N LEU A 37 -28.97 -1.69 3.22
CA LEU A 37 -27.51 -1.63 3.38
C LEU A 37 -26.87 -3.01 3.23
N THR A 38 -27.52 -4.06 3.71
CA THR A 38 -27.06 -5.44 3.56
C THR A 38 -27.16 -5.90 2.11
N LEU A 39 -28.30 -5.66 1.43
CA LEU A 39 -28.49 -6.01 0.04
C LEU A 39 -27.43 -5.36 -0.87
N PHE A 40 -27.23 -4.05 -0.76
CA PHE A 40 -26.29 -3.35 -1.64
C PHE A 40 -24.82 -3.65 -1.31
N SER A 41 -24.50 -4.12 -0.10
CA SER A 41 -23.17 -4.65 0.21
C SER A 41 -22.87 -5.93 -0.58
N GLN A 42 -23.90 -6.74 -0.84
CA GLN A 42 -23.80 -7.96 -1.63
C GLN A 42 -23.72 -7.66 -3.13
N TRP A 43 -24.40 -6.61 -3.61
CA TRP A 43 -24.20 -6.11 -4.97
C TRP A 43 -22.77 -5.62 -5.19
N ALA A 44 -22.22 -4.84 -4.25
CA ALA A 44 -20.83 -4.44 -4.28
C ALA A 44 -19.88 -5.66 -4.25
N ALA A 45 -20.18 -6.68 -3.44
CA ALA A 45 -19.40 -7.91 -3.39
C ALA A 45 -19.47 -8.72 -4.71
N ALA A 46 -20.64 -8.77 -5.36
CA ALA A 46 -20.83 -9.47 -6.62
C ALA A 46 -19.96 -8.92 -7.76
N SER A 47 -19.60 -7.63 -7.71
CA SER A 47 -18.67 -7.02 -8.68
C SER A 47 -17.22 -7.54 -8.59
N TYR A 48 -16.86 -8.28 -7.54
CA TYR A 48 -15.55 -8.93 -7.42
C TYR A 48 -15.53 -10.37 -7.96
N CYS A 49 -16.69 -10.93 -8.31
CA CYS A 49 -16.79 -12.33 -8.69
C CYS A 49 -16.50 -12.48 -10.19
N LEU A 50 -15.43 -13.22 -10.53
CA LEU A 50 -14.93 -13.35 -11.91
C LEU A 50 -15.95 -13.95 -12.89
N ASN A 51 -16.84 -14.80 -12.40
CA ASN A 51 -17.95 -15.37 -13.17
C ASN A 51 -19.00 -14.33 -13.58
N ASN A 52 -18.99 -13.14 -12.96
CA ASN A 52 -19.82 -12.01 -13.37
C ASN A 52 -19.10 -11.08 -14.35
N ASP A 53 -17.78 -11.22 -14.56
CA ASP A 53 -17.04 -10.48 -15.58
C ASP A 53 -17.43 -11.01 -16.99
N ASP A 54 -17.67 -10.12 -17.95
CA ASP A 54 -18.07 -10.44 -19.34
C ASP A 54 -19.30 -11.39 -19.49
N SER A 55 -20.19 -11.39 -18.50
CA SER A 55 -21.35 -12.31 -18.39
C SER A 55 -22.68 -11.73 -18.88
N ALA A 56 -22.66 -10.87 -19.91
CA ALA A 56 -23.86 -10.18 -20.37
C ALA A 56 -24.97 -11.18 -20.80
N GLY A 57 -26.14 -11.08 -20.18
CA GLY A 57 -27.27 -11.99 -20.39
C GLY A 57 -27.45 -13.05 -19.30
N ASP A 58 -26.46 -13.27 -18.45
CA ASP A 58 -26.54 -14.23 -17.34
C ASP A 58 -27.02 -13.59 -16.04
N GLY A 59 -27.51 -14.44 -15.13
CA GLY A 59 -27.81 -14.04 -13.75
C GLY A 59 -26.54 -13.92 -12.91
N LEU A 60 -26.55 -13.02 -11.94
CA LEU A 60 -25.40 -12.81 -11.06
C LEU A 60 -25.24 -13.96 -10.08
N SER A 61 -23.99 -14.40 -9.89
CA SER A 61 -23.64 -15.46 -8.95
C SER A 61 -22.33 -15.19 -8.23
N CYS A 62 -22.17 -15.75 -7.03
CA CYS A 62 -20.99 -15.58 -6.21
C CYS A 62 -20.58 -16.91 -5.57
N GLU A 63 -19.57 -17.57 -6.14
CA GLU A 63 -19.09 -18.89 -5.66
C GLU A 63 -18.67 -18.91 -4.19
N ALA A 64 -18.21 -17.78 -3.66
CA ALA A 64 -17.80 -17.62 -2.27
C ALA A 64 -18.98 -17.52 -1.28
N GLY A 65 -20.23 -17.47 -1.77
CA GLY A 65 -21.44 -17.35 -0.96
C GLY A 65 -21.59 -15.98 -0.28
N ASN A 66 -20.98 -14.93 -0.82
CA ASN A 66 -20.98 -13.57 -0.29
C ASN A 66 -22.07 -12.66 -0.91
N CYS A 67 -22.91 -13.17 -1.82
CA CYS A 67 -24.07 -12.43 -2.34
C CYS A 67 -25.40 -13.22 -2.39
N PRO A 68 -25.79 -13.96 -1.33
CA PRO A 68 -26.96 -14.84 -1.34
C PRO A 68 -28.31 -14.16 -1.64
N LEU A 69 -28.48 -12.87 -1.28
CA LEU A 69 -29.70 -12.10 -1.60
C LEU A 69 -29.76 -11.72 -3.08
N VAL A 70 -28.60 -11.48 -3.70
CA VAL A 70 -28.49 -11.18 -5.13
C VAL A 70 -28.76 -12.45 -5.94
N GLU A 71 -28.20 -13.59 -5.52
CA GLU A 71 -28.44 -14.90 -6.15
C GLU A 71 -29.90 -15.37 -6.02
N ALA A 72 -30.56 -15.02 -4.91
CA ALA A 72 -31.97 -15.35 -4.71
C ALA A 72 -32.93 -14.51 -5.57
N ALA A 73 -32.46 -13.41 -6.15
CA ALA A 73 -33.26 -12.52 -7.00
C ALA A 73 -33.16 -12.91 -8.49
N ASP A 74 -34.20 -12.58 -9.27
CA ASP A 74 -34.17 -12.69 -10.73
C ASP A 74 -33.32 -11.55 -11.31
N THR A 75 -32.01 -11.77 -11.33
CA THR A 75 -31.03 -10.82 -11.84
C THR A 75 -30.59 -11.16 -13.27
N MET A 76 -30.21 -10.14 -14.03
CA MET A 76 -29.60 -10.32 -15.35
C MET A 76 -28.63 -9.19 -15.65
N THR A 77 -27.39 -9.51 -15.98
CA THR A 77 -26.37 -8.55 -16.43
C THR A 77 -26.78 -7.97 -17.78
N LEU A 78 -26.96 -6.66 -17.85
CA LEU A 78 -27.31 -5.94 -19.08
C LEU A 78 -26.06 -5.45 -19.83
N TYR A 79 -25.04 -5.03 -19.07
CA TYR A 79 -23.79 -4.51 -19.59
C TYR A 79 -22.69 -4.76 -18.56
N ALA A 80 -21.53 -5.22 -19.00
CA ALA A 80 -20.34 -5.38 -18.17
C ALA A 80 -19.21 -4.54 -18.77
N PHE A 81 -18.31 -4.07 -17.92
CA PHE A 81 -17.15 -3.29 -18.32
C PHE A 81 -15.95 -3.71 -17.49
N ASP A 82 -14.80 -3.81 -18.16
CA ASP A 82 -13.48 -3.87 -17.55
C ASP A 82 -12.55 -3.04 -18.45
N LYS A 83 -12.16 -1.85 -17.99
CA LYS A 83 -11.38 -0.87 -18.75
C LYS A 83 -10.11 -0.53 -17.97
N PRO A 84 -8.92 -0.62 -18.60
CA PRO A 84 -7.70 -0.17 -17.95
C PRO A 84 -7.76 1.34 -17.74
N SER A 85 -7.28 1.80 -16.58
CA SER A 85 -7.10 3.21 -16.25
C SER A 85 -5.76 3.38 -15.55
N SER A 86 -5.15 4.56 -15.73
CA SER A 86 -3.87 4.92 -15.10
C SER A 86 -3.90 4.85 -13.57
N TYR A 87 -5.10 4.80 -12.97
CA TYR A 87 -5.34 4.83 -11.53
C TYR A 87 -5.94 3.51 -10.97
N GLY A 88 -6.11 2.49 -11.81
CA GLY A 88 -6.67 1.18 -11.48
C GLY A 88 -7.83 0.79 -12.39
N ASP A 89 -7.93 -0.51 -12.72
CA ASP A 89 -8.93 -1.01 -13.66
C ASP A 89 -10.35 -0.67 -13.22
N VAL A 90 -11.09 -0.06 -14.15
CA VAL A 90 -12.49 0.32 -13.96
C VAL A 90 -13.33 -0.85 -14.42
N ALA A 91 -13.76 -1.65 -13.45
CA ALA A 91 -14.54 -2.85 -13.71
C ALA A 91 -15.88 -2.85 -12.96
N GLY A 92 -16.85 -3.54 -13.53
CA GLY A 92 -18.18 -3.62 -12.95
C GLY A 92 -19.25 -4.01 -13.97
N PHE A 93 -20.50 -3.81 -13.58
CA PHE A 93 -21.64 -4.13 -14.43
C PHE A 93 -22.84 -3.21 -14.14
N LEU A 94 -23.73 -3.14 -15.13
CA LEU A 94 -25.13 -2.74 -15.01
C LEU A 94 -25.98 -4.00 -15.12
N ALA A 95 -26.80 -4.27 -14.12
CA ALA A 95 -27.73 -5.40 -14.11
C ALA A 95 -29.15 -4.94 -13.77
N VAL A 96 -30.13 -5.74 -14.20
CA VAL A 96 -31.52 -5.61 -13.76
C VAL A 96 -31.80 -6.62 -12.67
N ASP A 97 -32.48 -6.18 -11.61
CA ASP A 97 -33.10 -7.01 -10.59
C ASP A 97 -34.61 -6.91 -10.76
N LYS A 98 -35.22 -7.95 -11.32
CA LYS A 98 -36.66 -7.98 -11.59
C LYS A 98 -37.47 -8.27 -10.32
N THR A 99 -36.86 -8.89 -9.32
CA THR A 99 -37.50 -9.18 -8.03
C THR A 99 -37.74 -7.89 -7.25
N ASN A 100 -36.70 -7.07 -7.11
CA ASN A 100 -36.73 -5.85 -6.31
C ASN A 100 -37.01 -4.58 -7.14
N LYS A 101 -37.23 -4.72 -8.46
CA LYS A 101 -37.43 -3.62 -9.42
C LYS A 101 -36.32 -2.58 -9.35
N ARG A 102 -35.08 -3.04 -9.57
CA ARG A 102 -33.88 -2.20 -9.56
C ARG A 102 -33.08 -2.33 -10.85
N LEU A 103 -32.46 -1.23 -11.25
CA LEU A 103 -31.31 -1.23 -12.15
C LEU A 103 -30.11 -0.91 -11.28
N VAL A 104 -29.13 -1.81 -11.22
CA VAL A 104 -27.98 -1.66 -10.33
C VAL A 104 -26.72 -1.55 -11.15
N VAL A 105 -26.03 -0.43 -11.02
CA VAL A 105 -24.65 -0.25 -11.46
C VAL A 105 -23.75 -0.57 -10.28
N SER A 106 -22.91 -1.60 -10.40
CA SER A 106 -21.94 -1.95 -9.36
C SER A 106 -20.51 -1.79 -9.88
N PHE A 107 -19.72 -1.00 -9.17
CA PHE A 107 -18.30 -0.82 -9.42
C PHE A 107 -17.46 -1.70 -8.51
N ARG A 108 -16.55 -2.47 -9.12
CA ARG A 108 -15.52 -3.23 -8.42
C ARG A 108 -14.48 -2.27 -7.85
N GLY A 109 -14.00 -2.54 -6.64
CA GLY A 109 -12.81 -1.86 -6.14
C GLY A 109 -11.52 -2.43 -6.74
N THR A 110 -10.38 -1.86 -6.34
CA THR A 110 -9.10 -2.35 -6.83
C THR A 110 -8.86 -3.76 -6.31
N ARG A 111 -8.22 -4.55 -7.15
CA ARG A 111 -7.85 -5.94 -6.91
C ARG A 111 -6.63 -6.02 -5.92
N THR A 112 -5.82 -4.95 -5.87
CA THR A 112 -4.68 -4.76 -4.94
C THR A 112 -4.89 -3.59 -3.98
N LEU A 113 -5.80 -3.69 -3.02
CA LEU A 113 -6.13 -2.55 -2.16
C LEU A 113 -4.96 -2.04 -1.31
N LYS A 114 -4.09 -2.91 -0.78
CA LYS A 114 -2.89 -2.47 -0.05
C LYS A 114 -1.93 -1.65 -0.93
N THR A 115 -1.67 -2.12 -2.14
CA THR A 115 -0.81 -1.45 -3.12
C THR A 115 -1.44 -0.15 -3.63
N TRP A 116 -2.75 -0.15 -3.86
CA TRP A 116 -3.49 1.04 -4.30
C TRP A 116 -3.50 2.13 -3.22
N ILE A 117 -3.67 1.77 -1.94
CA ILE A 117 -3.54 2.74 -0.83
C ILE A 117 -2.12 3.30 -0.77
N ALA A 118 -1.09 2.46 -0.93
CA ALA A 118 0.31 2.90 -0.94
C ALA A 118 0.65 3.81 -2.14
N ASN A 119 0.03 3.56 -3.30
CA ASN A 119 0.24 4.30 -4.54
C ASN A 119 -0.74 5.46 -4.74
N LEU A 120 -1.63 5.72 -3.78
CA LEU A 120 -2.70 6.70 -3.93
C LEU A 120 -2.10 8.10 -4.11
N ASN A 121 -2.16 8.60 -5.35
CA ASN A 121 -1.78 9.96 -5.68
C ASN A 121 -2.96 10.88 -5.35
N PHE A 122 -2.82 11.69 -4.31
CA PHE A 122 -3.84 12.57 -3.73
C PHE A 122 -4.09 13.87 -4.53
N GLY A 123 -3.71 13.90 -5.81
CA GLY A 123 -3.96 15.01 -6.70
C GLY A 123 -5.45 15.32 -6.83
N MET A 124 -5.82 16.57 -6.57
CA MET A 124 -7.15 17.07 -6.88
C MET A 124 -7.13 17.83 -8.19
N THR A 125 -8.03 17.49 -9.11
CA THR A 125 -8.27 18.26 -10.33
C THR A 125 -9.47 19.17 -10.17
N ASN A 126 -9.57 20.17 -11.05
CA ASN A 126 -10.73 21.06 -11.08
C ASN A 126 -11.97 20.27 -11.53
N ALA A 127 -13.01 20.25 -10.69
CA ALA A 127 -14.28 19.60 -10.95
C ALA A 127 -15.44 20.62 -10.99
N SER A 128 -15.16 21.82 -11.50
CA SER A 128 -16.17 22.89 -11.60
C SER A 128 -17.31 22.56 -12.56
N SER A 129 -17.13 21.56 -13.43
CA SER A 129 -18.18 20.95 -14.24
C SER A 129 -19.23 20.21 -13.40
N ILE A 130 -18.86 19.72 -12.21
CA ILE A 130 -19.79 19.07 -11.28
C ILE A 130 -20.50 20.13 -10.43
N CYS A 131 -19.74 21.03 -9.80
CA CYS A 131 -20.27 22.07 -8.94
C CYS A 131 -19.27 23.22 -8.73
N ARG A 132 -19.77 24.41 -8.35
CA ARG A 132 -18.92 25.60 -8.19
C ARG A 132 -17.84 25.37 -7.13
N ASN A 133 -16.58 25.69 -7.47
CA ASN A 133 -15.38 25.53 -6.62
C ASN A 133 -15.07 24.08 -6.22
N CYS A 134 -15.72 23.10 -6.85
CA CYS A 134 -15.47 21.71 -6.57
C CYS A 134 -14.15 21.26 -7.16
N LYS A 135 -13.44 20.45 -6.37
CA LYS A 135 -12.28 19.70 -6.82
C LYS A 135 -12.51 18.25 -6.48
N ALA A 136 -12.26 17.37 -7.44
CA ALA A 136 -12.36 15.93 -7.26
C ALA A 136 -10.96 15.33 -7.30
N HIS A 137 -10.82 14.17 -6.70
CA HIS A 137 -9.65 13.34 -6.85
C HIS A 137 -9.42 13.05 -8.35
N SER A 138 -8.24 13.39 -8.90
CA SER A 138 -7.96 13.31 -10.34
C SER A 138 -8.13 11.88 -10.86
N GLY A 139 -7.54 10.92 -10.17
CA GLY A 139 -7.62 9.49 -10.54
C GLY A 139 -9.04 8.93 -10.57
N PHE A 140 -9.88 9.27 -9.59
CA PHE A 140 -11.27 8.79 -9.55
C PHE A 140 -12.13 9.46 -10.62
N LEU A 141 -11.90 10.75 -10.88
CA LEU A 141 -12.61 11.44 -11.95
C LEU A 141 -12.22 10.89 -13.33
N GLU A 142 -10.92 10.73 -13.61
CA GLU A 142 -10.41 10.12 -14.85
C GLU A 142 -10.97 8.71 -15.04
N SER A 143 -10.94 7.90 -13.98
CA SER A 143 -11.47 6.53 -13.99
C SER A 143 -12.97 6.51 -14.30
N TRP A 144 -13.76 7.39 -13.69
CA TRP A 144 -15.18 7.53 -14.06
C TRP A 144 -15.35 7.93 -15.54
N GLU A 145 -14.57 8.91 -16.02
CA GLU A 145 -14.63 9.39 -17.41
C GLU A 145 -14.35 8.27 -18.42
N THR A 146 -13.53 7.26 -18.09
CA THR A 146 -13.27 6.12 -19.00
C THR A 146 -14.50 5.30 -19.36
N VAL A 147 -15.53 5.29 -18.52
CA VAL A 147 -16.76 4.49 -18.70
C VAL A 147 -18.02 5.33 -18.80
N ALA A 148 -17.93 6.65 -18.57
CA ALA A 148 -19.08 7.54 -18.43
C ALA A 148 -20.04 7.50 -19.63
N ASP A 149 -19.52 7.59 -20.85
CA ASP A 149 -20.35 7.64 -22.07
C ASP A 149 -21.09 6.32 -22.33
N ASP A 150 -20.35 5.20 -22.32
CA ASP A 150 -20.90 3.86 -22.53
C ASP A 150 -21.93 3.52 -21.45
N LEU A 151 -21.61 3.79 -20.18
CA LEU A 151 -22.49 3.49 -19.06
C LEU A 151 -23.75 4.36 -19.11
N THR A 152 -23.62 5.65 -19.40
CA THR A 152 -24.78 6.56 -19.53
C THR A 152 -25.73 6.11 -20.64
N SER A 153 -25.18 5.68 -21.78
CA SER A 153 -25.97 5.14 -22.89
C SER A 153 -26.72 3.86 -22.49
N ASN A 154 -26.04 2.93 -21.83
CA ASN A 154 -26.62 1.67 -21.38
C ASN A 154 -27.68 1.87 -20.29
N ILE A 155 -27.48 2.81 -19.35
CA ILE A 155 -28.48 3.17 -18.35
C ILE A 155 -29.76 3.70 -19.01
N LYS A 156 -29.65 4.61 -20.00
CA LYS A 156 -30.82 5.13 -20.73
C LYS A 156 -31.59 4.03 -21.46
N SER A 157 -30.87 3.11 -22.08
CA SER A 157 -31.45 1.94 -22.74
C SER A 157 -32.19 1.05 -21.73
N ALA A 158 -31.55 0.78 -20.58
CA ALA A 158 -32.12 -0.01 -19.51
C ALA A 158 -33.37 0.64 -18.90
N GLN A 159 -33.37 1.95 -18.63
CA GLN A 159 -34.53 2.68 -18.12
C GLN A 159 -35.69 2.72 -19.13
N THR A 160 -35.39 2.76 -20.43
CA THR A 160 -36.43 2.64 -21.47
C THR A 160 -37.10 1.26 -21.45
N LYS A 161 -36.30 0.21 -21.21
CA LYS A 161 -36.79 -1.17 -21.14
C LYS A 161 -37.48 -1.49 -19.80
N TYR A 162 -37.06 -0.84 -18.71
CA TYR A 162 -37.50 -1.09 -17.35
C TYR A 162 -37.91 0.24 -16.65
N PRO A 163 -38.98 0.91 -17.11
CA PRO A 163 -39.32 2.27 -16.67
C PRO A 163 -39.73 2.36 -15.19
N ASP A 164 -40.22 1.26 -14.61
CA ASP A 164 -40.65 1.20 -13.19
C ASP A 164 -39.51 0.83 -12.22
N HIS A 165 -38.27 0.69 -12.70
CA HIS A 165 -37.15 0.26 -11.86
C HIS A 165 -36.35 1.45 -11.34
N THR A 166 -36.05 1.44 -10.04
CA THR A 166 -35.20 2.46 -9.42
C THR A 166 -33.74 2.19 -9.79
N LEU A 167 -33.03 3.23 -10.24
CA LEU A 167 -31.60 3.17 -10.52
C LEU A 167 -30.82 3.27 -9.20
N VAL A 168 -29.86 2.38 -9.01
CA VAL A 168 -28.97 2.37 -7.86
C VAL A 168 -27.54 2.26 -8.37
N VAL A 169 -26.64 3.06 -7.79
CA VAL A 169 -25.21 2.98 -8.05
C VAL A 169 -24.53 2.55 -6.76
N THR A 170 -23.69 1.52 -6.83
CA THR A 170 -23.01 0.99 -5.66
C THR A 170 -21.57 0.60 -5.96
N GLY A 171 -20.78 0.47 -4.90
CA GLY A 171 -19.41 0.01 -5.00
C GLY A 171 -18.73 -0.04 -3.64
N HIS A 172 -17.69 -0.86 -3.57
CA HIS A 172 -16.83 -0.99 -2.40
C HIS A 172 -15.44 -0.42 -2.69
N SER A 173 -14.84 0.21 -1.68
CA SER A 173 -13.48 0.76 -1.76
C SER A 173 -13.29 1.77 -2.91
N PHE A 174 -12.30 1.58 -3.79
CA PHE A 174 -12.15 2.34 -5.05
C PHE A 174 -13.45 2.40 -5.87
N GLY A 175 -14.21 1.30 -5.93
CA GLY A 175 -15.51 1.27 -6.61
C GLY A 175 -16.55 2.16 -5.91
N GLY A 176 -16.47 2.32 -4.59
CA GLY A 176 -17.27 3.29 -3.84
C GLY A 176 -16.95 4.74 -4.19
N ALA A 177 -15.69 5.05 -4.52
CA ALA A 177 -15.29 6.36 -5.01
C ALA A 177 -15.93 6.67 -6.37
N LEU A 178 -15.87 5.70 -7.30
CA LEU A 178 -16.50 5.81 -8.63
C LEU A 178 -18.02 5.89 -8.53
N ALA A 179 -18.64 5.08 -7.67
CA ALA A 179 -20.07 5.12 -7.41
C ALA A 179 -20.53 6.50 -6.91
N THR A 180 -19.75 7.12 -6.02
CA THR A 180 -20.04 8.47 -5.51
C THR A 180 -19.94 9.53 -6.61
N LEU A 181 -18.78 9.62 -7.29
CA LEU A 181 -18.57 10.65 -8.32
C LEU A 181 -19.51 10.44 -9.51
N GLY A 182 -19.63 9.20 -9.98
CA GLY A 182 -20.50 8.82 -11.08
C GLY A 182 -21.97 9.08 -10.76
N GLY A 183 -22.43 8.68 -9.57
CA GLY A 183 -23.79 8.96 -9.10
C GLY A 183 -24.10 10.46 -9.07
N THR A 184 -23.18 11.28 -8.57
CA THR A 184 -23.31 12.74 -8.57
C THR A 184 -23.37 13.34 -9.97
N ILE A 185 -22.53 12.88 -10.89
CA ILE A 185 -22.49 13.36 -12.28
C ILE A 185 -23.76 12.92 -13.04
N LEU A 186 -24.23 11.69 -12.83
CA LEU A 186 -25.48 11.19 -13.41
C LEU A 186 -26.68 11.99 -12.88
N ARG A 187 -26.73 12.32 -11.59
CA ARG A 187 -27.79 13.21 -11.05
C ARG A 187 -27.78 14.58 -11.71
N ASN A 188 -26.60 15.16 -11.95
CA ASN A 188 -26.48 16.41 -12.69
C ASN A 188 -27.00 16.30 -14.14
N ALA A 189 -26.92 15.11 -14.73
CA ALA A 189 -27.46 14.79 -16.04
C ALA A 189 -28.96 14.44 -16.03
N GLY A 190 -29.63 14.51 -14.88
CA GLY A 190 -31.08 14.32 -14.73
C GLY A 190 -31.52 12.90 -14.39
N PHE A 191 -30.61 12.01 -13.98
CA PHE A 191 -30.97 10.68 -13.52
C PHE A 191 -31.40 10.68 -12.05
N GLU A 192 -32.58 10.14 -11.77
CA GLU A 192 -33.03 9.81 -10.42
C GLU A 192 -32.39 8.48 -9.99
N LEU A 193 -31.53 8.51 -8.96
CA LEU A 193 -30.81 7.33 -8.47
C LEU A 193 -30.43 7.44 -7.00
N ASP A 194 -30.22 6.27 -6.38
CA ASP A 194 -29.64 6.11 -5.05
C ASP A 194 -28.17 5.69 -5.12
N VAL A 195 -27.36 6.11 -4.14
CA VAL A 195 -25.94 5.74 -4.06
C VAL A 195 -25.62 5.03 -2.74
N TYR A 196 -25.10 3.81 -2.82
CA TYR A 196 -24.68 3.01 -1.65
C TYR A 196 -23.20 2.68 -1.77
N THR A 197 -22.39 3.08 -0.80
CA THR A 197 -20.94 2.85 -0.83
C THR A 197 -20.45 2.20 0.44
N TYR A 198 -19.40 1.40 0.33
CA TYR A 198 -18.83 0.64 1.43
C TYR A 198 -17.32 0.85 1.47
N GLY A 199 -16.79 1.32 2.59
CA GLY A 199 -15.34 1.56 2.74
C GLY A 199 -14.79 2.57 1.73
N GLN A 200 -15.60 3.53 1.25
CA GLN A 200 -15.14 4.45 0.21
C GLN A 200 -14.04 5.41 0.72
N PRO A 201 -13.04 5.75 -0.09
CA PRO A 201 -12.12 6.85 0.21
C PRO A 201 -12.80 8.23 0.05
N ARG A 202 -12.12 9.30 0.48
CA ARG A 202 -12.56 10.68 0.20
C ARG A 202 -12.42 10.99 -1.28
N VAL A 203 -13.46 11.57 -1.89
CA VAL A 203 -13.53 11.75 -3.35
C VAL A 203 -13.17 13.15 -3.84
N GLY A 204 -13.09 14.13 -2.94
CA GLY A 204 -12.72 15.50 -3.30
C GLY A 204 -12.84 16.47 -2.13
N ASN A 205 -12.90 17.75 -2.45
CA ASN A 205 -12.84 18.81 -1.46
C ASN A 205 -14.15 19.01 -0.66
N ALA A 206 -14.10 19.84 0.39
CA ALA A 206 -15.28 20.16 1.20
C ALA A 206 -16.47 20.73 0.39
N ALA A 207 -16.21 21.51 -0.67
CA ALA A 207 -17.26 22.02 -1.55
C ALA A 207 -17.96 20.88 -2.31
N LEU A 208 -17.20 19.91 -2.81
CA LEU A 208 -17.75 18.72 -3.45
C LEU A 208 -18.52 17.85 -2.43
N ALA A 209 -17.98 17.65 -1.22
CA ALA A 209 -18.65 16.90 -0.17
C ALA A 209 -19.99 17.53 0.26
N ASP A 210 -20.04 18.86 0.39
CA ASP A 210 -21.26 19.61 0.67
C ASP A 210 -22.26 19.47 -0.48
N TYR A 211 -21.81 19.60 -1.72
CA TYR A 211 -22.66 19.42 -2.89
C TYR A 211 -23.27 18.02 -2.96
N ILE A 212 -22.46 16.97 -2.76
CA ILE A 212 -22.93 15.57 -2.72
C ILE A 212 -23.95 15.37 -1.59
N THR A 213 -23.68 15.92 -0.40
CA THR A 213 -24.59 15.85 0.75
C THR A 213 -25.95 16.47 0.42
N ASN A 214 -25.93 17.64 -0.23
CA ASN A 214 -27.15 18.38 -0.60
C ASN A 214 -27.94 17.76 -1.75
N GLN A 215 -27.34 16.88 -2.56
CA GLN A 215 -28.08 16.06 -3.53
C GLN A 215 -28.93 14.97 -2.87
N GLY A 216 -28.61 14.58 -1.63
CA GLY A 216 -29.33 13.52 -0.90
C GLY A 216 -29.06 12.11 -1.44
N SER A 217 -29.81 11.13 -0.92
CA SER A 217 -29.75 9.72 -1.35
C SER A 217 -28.34 9.12 -1.42
N LEU A 218 -27.49 9.43 -0.43
CA LEU A 218 -26.18 8.81 -0.24
C LEU A 218 -26.17 8.01 1.06
N TRP A 219 -25.84 6.73 0.95
CA TRP A 219 -25.62 5.83 2.07
C TRP A 219 -24.16 5.38 2.09
N ARG A 220 -23.33 6.19 2.74
CA ARG A 220 -21.89 5.94 2.89
C ARG A 220 -21.64 5.10 4.13
N VAL A 221 -21.32 3.82 3.94
CA VAL A 221 -21.07 2.86 5.02
C VAL A 221 -19.56 2.75 5.30
N THR A 222 -19.19 2.81 6.57
CA THR A 222 -17.83 2.59 7.08
C THR A 222 -17.85 1.50 8.15
N HIS A 223 -16.71 0.87 8.41
CA HIS A 223 -16.62 -0.25 9.36
C HIS A 223 -15.43 -0.04 10.30
N HIS A 224 -15.70 -0.11 11.61
CA HIS A 224 -14.73 -0.07 12.70
C HIS A 224 -13.59 0.92 12.42
N ASP A 225 -12.35 0.45 12.32
CA ASP A 225 -11.12 1.23 12.14
C ASP A 225 -10.59 1.10 10.69
N ASP A 226 -11.48 0.87 9.70
CA ASP A 226 -11.12 0.80 8.27
C ASP A 226 -10.25 1.99 7.84
N LEU A 227 -9.06 1.69 7.29
CA LEU A 227 -8.09 2.67 6.81
C LEU A 227 -8.57 3.43 5.55
N VAL A 228 -9.36 2.82 4.67
CA VAL A 228 -9.66 3.38 3.35
C VAL A 228 -10.49 4.67 3.42
N PRO A 229 -11.55 4.77 4.23
CA PRO A 229 -12.26 6.03 4.41
C PRO A 229 -11.43 7.14 5.06
N LYS A 230 -10.26 6.82 5.62
CA LYS A 230 -9.33 7.80 6.16
C LYS A 230 -8.37 8.38 5.12
N VAL A 231 -8.37 7.86 3.89
CA VAL A 231 -7.57 8.38 2.77
C VAL A 231 -8.46 8.87 1.64
N PRO A 232 -8.02 9.83 0.81
CA PRO A 232 -7.01 10.85 1.06
C PRO A 232 -7.20 11.59 2.40
N PRO A 233 -6.15 11.96 3.15
CA PRO A 233 -6.32 12.61 4.46
C PRO A 233 -7.05 13.97 4.37
N SER A 234 -7.90 14.26 5.37
CA SER A 234 -8.76 15.46 5.38
C SER A 234 -7.98 16.78 5.42
N HIS A 235 -6.79 16.78 6.04
CA HIS A 235 -5.89 17.93 6.13
C HIS A 235 -5.43 18.46 4.76
N PHE A 236 -5.63 17.68 3.69
CA PHE A 236 -5.32 18.07 2.31
C PHE A 236 -6.51 18.68 1.57
N GLY A 237 -7.51 19.13 2.32
CA GLY A 237 -8.71 19.75 1.80
C GLY A 237 -9.76 18.75 1.33
N PHE A 238 -9.48 17.45 1.41
CA PHE A 238 -10.46 16.39 1.16
C PHE A 238 -11.49 16.33 2.28
N SER A 239 -12.73 16.02 1.93
CA SER A 239 -13.79 15.84 2.92
C SER A 239 -14.74 14.74 2.49
N HIS A 240 -15.36 14.11 3.48
CA HIS A 240 -16.45 13.17 3.25
C HIS A 240 -17.79 13.88 3.22
N ALA A 241 -18.67 13.43 2.34
CA ALA A 241 -20.08 13.77 2.38
C ALA A 241 -20.77 13.10 3.59
N SER A 242 -21.90 13.68 3.98
CA SER A 242 -22.75 13.26 5.11
C SER A 242 -24.06 12.65 4.57
N PRO A 243 -24.72 11.73 5.31
CA PRO A 243 -24.28 11.10 6.57
C PRO A 243 -23.32 9.91 6.37
N GLU A 244 -22.65 9.52 7.44
CA GLU A 244 -21.96 8.23 7.58
C GLU A 244 -22.85 7.21 8.28
N TYR A 245 -22.82 5.97 7.84
CA TYR A 245 -23.40 4.81 8.53
C TYR A 245 -22.24 3.95 9.02
N TRP A 246 -21.80 4.19 10.26
CA TRP A 246 -20.60 3.58 10.81
C TRP A 246 -20.94 2.31 11.59
N ILE A 247 -20.47 1.17 11.09
CA ILE A 247 -20.57 -0.12 11.78
C ILE A 247 -19.52 -0.16 12.88
N THR A 248 -19.95 -0.28 14.14
CA THR A 248 -19.11 -0.09 15.32
C THR A 248 -18.45 -1.37 15.84
N VAL A 249 -18.99 -2.53 15.48
CA VAL A 249 -18.44 -3.84 15.84
C VAL A 249 -17.32 -4.25 14.89
N GLY A 250 -16.34 -5.02 15.35
CA GLY A 250 -15.23 -5.53 14.53
C GLY A 250 -15.51 -6.88 13.85
N ASP A 251 -14.54 -7.33 13.04
CA ASP A 251 -14.61 -8.45 12.06
C ASP A 251 -15.24 -9.78 12.51
N ASP A 252 -15.15 -10.15 13.79
CA ASP A 252 -15.61 -11.45 14.29
C ASP A 252 -17.11 -11.46 14.69
N THR A 253 -17.86 -10.38 14.42
CA THR A 253 -19.25 -10.18 14.88
C THR A 253 -20.24 -10.06 13.73
N THR A 254 -21.40 -10.71 13.85
CA THR A 254 -22.52 -10.50 12.90
C THR A 254 -23.16 -9.16 13.20
N VAL A 255 -23.15 -8.26 12.21
CA VAL A 255 -23.70 -6.91 12.33
C VAL A 255 -25.22 -6.96 12.42
N THR A 256 -25.79 -6.14 13.29
CA THR A 256 -27.22 -5.91 13.45
C THR A 256 -27.54 -4.42 13.28
N SER A 257 -28.82 -4.07 13.21
CA SER A 257 -29.26 -2.68 13.07
C SER A 257 -28.85 -1.77 14.24
N SER A 258 -28.61 -2.33 15.43
CA SER A 258 -28.13 -1.58 16.60
C SER A 258 -26.62 -1.33 16.59
N ASP A 259 -25.88 -1.96 15.67
CA ASP A 259 -24.42 -1.82 15.58
C ASP A 259 -24.00 -0.71 14.60
N ILE A 260 -24.96 0.02 14.03
CA ILE A 260 -24.73 1.08 13.04
C ILE A 260 -25.08 2.43 13.64
N ASP A 261 -24.06 3.25 13.85
CA ASP A 261 -24.20 4.65 14.24
C ASP A 261 -24.32 5.55 13.02
N VAL A 262 -25.33 6.44 13.02
CA VAL A 262 -25.49 7.45 11.97
C VAL A 262 -24.76 8.73 12.38
N ILE A 263 -23.68 9.06 11.68
CA ILE A 263 -22.87 10.25 11.95
C ILE A 263 -23.21 11.33 10.92
N GLU A 264 -23.73 12.45 11.41
CA GLU A 264 -23.98 13.64 10.61
C GLU A 264 -22.78 14.59 10.64
N GLY A 265 -22.66 15.38 9.57
CA GLY A 265 -21.66 16.44 9.45
C GLY A 265 -20.63 16.13 8.37
N ILE A 266 -20.46 17.08 7.45
CA ILE A 266 -19.45 17.00 6.38
C ILE A 266 -18.06 16.95 7.03
N GLY A 267 -17.29 15.92 6.67
CA GLY A 267 -15.96 15.71 7.23
C GLY A 267 -15.92 15.43 8.74
N SER A 268 -17.03 14.93 9.32
CA SER A 268 -17.08 14.57 10.75
C SER A 268 -16.04 13.52 11.13
N MET A 269 -15.41 13.70 12.30
CA MET A 269 -14.47 12.75 12.90
C MET A 269 -15.14 11.89 13.98
N ALA A 270 -16.47 11.96 14.16
CA ALA A 270 -17.16 11.21 15.20
C ALA A 270 -17.35 9.70 14.87
N GLY A 271 -17.19 9.32 13.60
CA GLY A 271 -17.24 7.92 13.14
C GLY A 271 -15.85 7.35 12.83
N ASN A 272 -15.76 6.58 11.75
CA ASN A 272 -14.52 5.89 11.35
C ASN A 272 -13.32 6.83 11.30
N ALA A 273 -13.47 8.06 10.80
CA ALA A 273 -12.34 8.99 10.64
C ALA A 273 -11.65 9.40 11.97
N GLY A 274 -12.31 9.26 13.12
CA GLY A 274 -11.75 9.58 14.44
C GLY A 274 -11.13 8.41 15.20
N THR A 275 -11.12 7.21 14.61
CA THR A 275 -10.53 6.01 15.23
C THR A 275 -8.99 6.02 15.11
N PHE A 276 -8.29 5.36 16.04
CA PHE A 276 -6.85 5.58 16.28
C PHE A 276 -5.91 4.48 15.77
N ASP A 277 -6.42 3.31 15.37
CA ASP A 277 -5.62 2.14 14.98
C ASP A 277 -6.04 1.60 13.60
N PRO A 278 -5.71 2.31 12.51
CA PRO A 278 -6.23 2.01 11.19
C PRO A 278 -5.90 0.58 10.74
N SER A 279 -6.95 -0.17 10.43
CA SER A 279 -6.92 -1.59 10.07
C SER A 279 -7.32 -1.75 8.61
N ILE A 280 -6.51 -2.48 7.85
CA ILE A 280 -6.87 -2.87 6.49
C ILE A 280 -7.72 -4.13 6.48
N GLU A 281 -7.69 -4.91 7.56
CA GLU A 281 -8.52 -6.10 7.76
C GLU A 281 -10.00 -5.70 7.89
N ASP A 282 -10.27 -4.62 8.64
CA ASP A 282 -11.61 -4.04 8.82
C ASP A 282 -12.23 -3.58 7.49
N HIS A 283 -11.40 -3.32 6.47
CA HIS A 283 -11.87 -2.91 5.15
C HIS A 283 -12.62 -4.03 4.40
N TYR A 284 -12.34 -5.31 4.67
CA TYR A 284 -12.88 -6.43 3.87
C TYR A 284 -14.18 -7.04 4.41
N CYS A 285 -14.62 -6.65 5.60
CA CYS A 285 -15.75 -7.26 6.28
C CYS A 285 -17.01 -6.38 6.19
N GLY A 286 -17.99 -6.85 5.42
CA GLY A 286 -19.38 -6.40 5.53
C GLY A 286 -20.19 -7.25 6.52
N PRO A 287 -21.50 -6.96 6.70
CA PRO A 287 -22.40 -7.58 7.70
C PRO A 287 -22.43 -9.13 7.76
N HIS A 288 -21.86 -9.84 6.78
CA HIS A 288 -21.82 -11.30 6.71
C HIS A 288 -20.44 -11.87 6.27
N GLY A 289 -19.35 -11.46 6.91
CA GLY A 289 -18.06 -12.15 6.76
C GLY A 289 -18.11 -13.63 7.26
N PRO A 290 -17.60 -14.62 6.51
CA PRO A 290 -17.67 -16.02 6.92
C PRO A 290 -16.74 -16.37 8.10
N ARG A 291 -17.35 -16.94 9.17
CA ARG A 291 -16.70 -17.51 10.36
C ARG A 291 -15.64 -18.57 10.00
N ARG A 292 -14.37 -18.20 9.91
CA ARG A 292 -13.26 -19.14 9.67
C ARG A 292 -12.39 -19.46 10.89
N ARG A 293 -12.77 -19.04 12.10
CA ARG A 293 -11.92 -19.15 13.30
C ARG A 293 -12.24 -20.32 14.26
N SER A 294 -13.42 -20.94 14.20
CA SER A 294 -13.80 -21.98 15.17
C SER A 294 -13.20 -23.36 14.90
N ARG A 295 -12.84 -23.69 13.64
CA ARG A 295 -12.23 -24.99 13.29
C ARG A 295 -10.73 -25.08 13.63
N MET A 296 -9.98 -23.98 13.57
CA MET A 296 -8.55 -23.97 13.89
C MET A 296 -8.27 -24.22 15.37
N LYS A 297 -9.04 -23.62 16.30
CA LYS A 297 -8.82 -23.79 17.75
C LYS A 297 -8.99 -25.25 18.19
N ALA A 298 -9.92 -25.98 17.60
CA ALA A 298 -10.10 -27.41 17.87
C ALA A 298 -8.93 -28.26 17.33
N ILE A 299 -8.41 -27.92 16.14
CA ILE A 299 -7.28 -28.62 15.52
C ILE A 299 -5.99 -28.38 16.32
N PHE A 300 -5.70 -27.13 16.71
CA PHE A 300 -4.53 -26.82 17.54
C PHE A 300 -4.60 -27.46 18.92
N LEU A 301 -5.78 -27.51 19.56
CA LEU A 301 -5.95 -28.21 20.83
C LEU A 301 -5.71 -29.72 20.68
N THR A 302 -6.16 -30.31 19.58
CA THR A 302 -5.96 -31.75 19.29
C THR A 302 -4.49 -32.04 19.01
N ILE A 303 -3.81 -31.21 18.21
CA ILE A 303 -2.37 -31.34 17.92
C ILE A 303 -1.56 -31.17 19.22
N PHE A 304 -1.91 -30.20 20.06
CA PHE A 304 -1.22 -29.96 21.33
C PHE A 304 -1.37 -31.14 22.30
N ILE A 305 -2.56 -31.76 22.37
CA ILE A 305 -2.80 -32.97 23.16
C ILE A 305 -1.99 -34.15 22.61
N VAL A 306 -1.93 -34.34 21.28
CA VAL A 306 -1.15 -35.41 20.64
C VAL A 306 0.35 -35.23 20.90
N ILE A 307 0.88 -34.00 20.78
CA ILE A 307 2.29 -33.69 21.06
C ILE A 307 2.62 -33.87 22.54
N ALA A 308 1.73 -33.44 23.44
CA ALA A 308 1.91 -33.63 24.89
C ALA A 308 1.92 -35.13 25.26
N LEU A 309 1.04 -35.93 24.67
CA LEU A 309 1.01 -37.39 24.88
C LEU A 309 2.25 -38.07 24.28
N TYR A 310 2.73 -37.61 23.12
CA TYR A 310 3.97 -38.11 22.50
C TYR A 310 5.20 -37.82 23.37
N LEU A 311 5.33 -36.60 23.90
CA LEU A 311 6.44 -36.22 24.79
C LEU A 311 6.38 -36.95 26.14
N LEU A 312 5.19 -37.24 26.66
CA LEU A 312 5.01 -38.07 27.86
C LEU A 312 5.41 -39.53 27.62
N PHE A 313 5.13 -40.09 26.43
CA PHE A 313 5.47 -41.48 26.10
C PHE A 313 6.95 -41.69 25.76
N PHE A 314 7.64 -40.70 25.16
CA PHE A 314 9.03 -40.86 24.68
C PHE A 314 10.10 -40.23 25.58
N SER A 315 9.76 -39.66 26.74
CA SER A 315 10.77 -39.10 27.67
C SER A 315 11.53 -40.14 28.51
N THR A 316 11.26 -41.44 28.34
CA THR A 316 11.86 -42.51 29.17
C THR A 316 12.72 -43.52 28.40
N THR A 317 13.64 -43.05 27.55
CA THR A 317 14.82 -43.87 27.19
C THR A 317 16.05 -42.99 27.00
N LYS A 318 16.86 -42.82 28.05
CA LYS A 318 18.24 -42.33 27.93
C LYS A 318 19.21 -43.51 27.99
N SER A 319 20.15 -43.55 27.05
CA SER A 319 21.45 -44.18 27.25
C SER A 319 22.53 -43.39 26.49
N PRO A 320 23.77 -43.33 27.02
CA PRO A 320 24.73 -42.29 26.68
C PRO A 320 25.68 -42.73 25.55
N VAL A 321 26.05 -41.80 24.67
CA VAL A 321 27.12 -42.02 23.69
C VAL A 321 28.31 -41.12 24.04
N LYS A 322 29.48 -41.77 24.15
CA LYS A 322 30.77 -41.22 24.55
C LYS A 322 31.36 -40.28 23.50
N THR A 323 31.94 -39.19 24.00
CA THR A 323 32.87 -38.29 23.32
C THR A 323 34.23 -38.94 23.16
N ASN A 324 34.88 -38.75 22.00
CA ASN A 324 36.30 -38.96 21.83
C ASN A 324 36.94 -37.65 21.35
N THR A 325 37.82 -37.14 22.20
CA THR A 325 38.67 -35.98 22.02
C THR A 325 39.97 -36.39 21.31
N GLY A 326 40.33 -35.64 20.27
CA GLY A 326 41.64 -35.69 19.61
C GLY A 326 42.32 -34.34 19.75
N SER A 327 43.22 -34.25 20.72
CA SER A 327 44.15 -33.16 21.03
C SER A 327 45.20 -32.96 19.92
N TYR A 328 45.62 -31.72 19.63
CA TYR A 328 47.02 -31.26 19.40
C TYR A 328 47.01 -29.72 19.36
N ALA A 329 47.21 -29.03 20.49
CA ALA A 329 48.48 -28.55 21.05
C ALA A 329 49.14 -27.39 20.26
N GLU A 330 49.04 -26.20 20.84
CA GLU A 330 49.77 -24.98 20.49
C GLU A 330 51.29 -25.16 20.56
N LYS A 331 52.01 -24.56 19.62
CA LYS A 331 53.42 -24.20 19.79
C LYS A 331 53.64 -22.75 19.33
N HIS A 332 53.94 -21.91 20.32
CA HIS A 332 54.58 -20.62 20.14
C HIS A 332 55.90 -20.77 19.38
N GLY A 333 56.03 -20.01 18.29
CA GLY A 333 57.28 -19.82 17.54
C GLY A 333 57.35 -18.38 17.06
N SER A 334 58.11 -17.56 17.77
CA SER A 334 58.47 -16.20 17.41
C SER A 334 59.42 -16.22 16.21
N THR A 335 59.01 -15.59 15.10
CA THR A 335 59.94 -15.13 14.06
C THR A 335 59.34 -13.89 13.39
N LYS A 336 59.95 -12.74 13.68
CA LYS A 336 59.77 -11.49 12.93
C LYS A 336 60.45 -11.63 11.57
N GLN A 337 59.75 -11.31 10.50
CA GLN A 337 60.33 -10.92 9.21
C GLN A 337 59.33 -10.02 8.44
N PRO A 338 59.80 -9.20 7.49
CA PRO A 338 59.73 -7.74 7.57
C PRO A 338 58.71 -7.14 6.59
N ASP A 339 58.34 -5.87 6.86
CA ASP A 339 57.65 -4.92 5.98
C ASP A 339 57.38 -5.41 4.56
N GLU A 340 56.18 -5.93 4.34
CA GLU A 340 55.62 -6.04 3.00
C GLU A 340 55.22 -4.62 2.57
N LEU A 341 56.08 -4.03 1.76
CA LEU A 341 55.87 -2.78 1.02
C LEU A 341 54.41 -2.70 0.58
N ALA A 342 53.69 -1.69 1.08
CA ALA A 342 52.33 -1.37 0.66
C ALA A 342 52.27 -1.29 -0.88
N ARG A 343 51.66 -2.30 -1.50
CA ARG A 343 51.23 -2.20 -2.90
C ARG A 343 50.32 -0.96 -2.99
N PRO A 344 50.49 -0.08 -3.99
CA PRO A 344 49.57 1.03 -4.15
C PRO A 344 48.15 0.46 -4.26
N ALA A 345 47.28 0.88 -3.35
CA ALA A 345 45.88 0.45 -3.35
C ALA A 345 45.27 0.85 -4.70
N VAL A 346 44.88 -0.14 -5.50
CA VAL A 346 44.06 0.10 -6.69
C VAL A 346 42.83 0.87 -6.20
N PRO A 347 42.49 2.04 -6.76
CA PRO A 347 41.33 2.81 -6.33
C PRO A 347 40.09 1.92 -6.45
N ARG A 348 39.40 1.65 -5.34
CA ARG A 348 38.16 0.86 -5.35
C ARG A 348 37.12 1.66 -6.12
N ARG A 349 36.64 1.11 -7.24
CA ARG A 349 35.63 1.78 -8.07
C ARG A 349 34.27 1.65 -7.40
N LYS A 350 33.52 2.74 -7.38
CA LYS A 350 32.17 2.80 -6.82
C LYS A 350 31.23 3.55 -7.75
N GLU A 351 30.01 3.06 -7.90
CA GLU A 351 29.07 3.59 -8.87
C GLU A 351 27.63 3.63 -8.36
N MET A 352 26.91 4.67 -8.77
CA MET A 352 25.47 4.82 -8.56
C MET A 352 24.73 4.52 -9.86
N VAL A 353 23.83 3.54 -9.79
CA VAL A 353 22.96 3.10 -10.89
C VAL A 353 21.57 3.67 -10.63
N VAL A 354 21.08 4.47 -11.57
CA VAL A 354 19.89 5.30 -11.36
C VAL A 354 18.89 5.06 -12.48
N ALA A 355 17.69 4.62 -12.10
CA ALA A 355 16.54 4.61 -13.00
C ALA A 355 15.86 5.99 -12.94
N SER A 356 15.68 6.63 -14.10
CA SER A 356 15.19 8.01 -14.20
C SER A 356 14.19 8.15 -15.33
N MET A 357 13.28 9.10 -15.18
CA MET A 357 12.50 9.67 -16.29
C MET A 357 13.14 10.98 -16.77
N LYS A 358 12.76 11.45 -17.95
CA LYS A 358 13.24 12.72 -18.53
C LYS A 358 12.89 13.93 -17.68
N SER A 359 11.81 13.84 -16.91
CA SER A 359 11.34 14.90 -16.00
C SER A 359 12.09 14.97 -14.67
N ASP A 360 12.86 13.94 -14.31
CA ASP A 360 13.53 13.88 -13.02
C ASP A 360 14.79 14.76 -12.99
N ASP A 361 15.08 15.32 -11.82
CA ASP A 361 16.33 16.05 -11.57
C ASP A 361 17.37 15.13 -10.91
N THR A 362 18.39 14.77 -11.68
CA THR A 362 19.52 13.96 -11.23
C THR A 362 20.81 14.76 -11.06
N SER A 363 20.77 16.10 -11.24
CA SER A 363 21.95 16.96 -11.20
C SER A 363 22.64 16.98 -9.82
N TRP A 364 21.85 16.80 -8.75
CA TRP A 364 22.34 16.70 -7.38
C TRP A 364 23.37 15.57 -7.17
N LEU A 365 23.28 14.48 -7.94
CA LEU A 365 24.26 13.38 -7.83
C LEU A 365 25.67 13.83 -8.25
N LEU A 366 25.76 14.73 -9.23
CA LEU A 366 27.04 15.28 -9.69
C LEU A 366 27.61 16.26 -8.65
N GLU A 367 26.75 17.06 -8.04
CA GLU A 367 27.13 18.06 -7.03
C GLU A 367 27.59 17.42 -5.71
N TYR A 368 26.81 16.48 -5.18
CA TYR A 368 26.98 15.99 -3.82
C TYR A 368 27.80 14.70 -3.70
N PHE A 369 27.98 13.96 -4.81
CA PHE A 369 28.72 12.69 -4.86
C PHE A 369 29.74 12.67 -6.01
N PRO A 370 30.63 13.68 -6.14
CA PRO A 370 31.53 13.82 -7.30
C PRO A 370 32.50 12.65 -7.47
N ASP A 371 32.79 11.92 -6.40
CA ASP A 371 33.70 10.79 -6.32
C ASP A 371 33.07 9.44 -6.70
N TRP A 372 31.75 9.38 -6.88
CA TRP A 372 31.05 8.21 -7.43
C TRP A 372 30.94 8.32 -8.94
N THR A 373 31.10 7.21 -9.67
CA THR A 373 30.64 7.10 -11.05
C THR A 373 29.11 7.07 -11.06
N LYS A 374 28.46 7.54 -12.15
CA LYS A 374 27.00 7.50 -12.29
C LYS A 374 26.61 6.89 -13.62
N SER A 375 25.72 5.91 -13.55
CA SER A 375 25.01 5.34 -14.69
C SER A 375 23.53 5.69 -14.57
N ILE A 376 23.13 6.78 -15.24
CA ILE A 376 21.77 7.31 -15.19
C ILE A 376 21.03 6.87 -16.45
N TYR A 377 20.09 5.93 -16.31
CA TYR A 377 19.27 5.44 -17.41
C TYR A 377 17.97 6.21 -17.47
N VAL A 378 17.70 6.84 -18.63
CA VAL A 378 16.45 7.56 -18.88
C VAL A 378 15.53 6.68 -19.71
N VAL A 379 14.49 6.13 -19.06
CA VAL A 379 13.70 5.02 -19.61
C VAL A 379 12.62 5.45 -20.60
N ASP A 380 12.21 6.72 -20.57
CA ASP A 380 11.20 7.34 -21.44
C ASP A 380 11.83 8.17 -22.59
N ASP A 381 13.16 8.16 -22.75
CA ASP A 381 13.86 8.79 -23.85
C ASP A 381 14.76 7.79 -24.59
N LYS A 382 14.32 7.36 -25.78
CA LYS A 382 15.04 6.40 -26.63
C LYS A 382 16.37 6.94 -27.18
N HIS A 383 16.61 8.24 -27.07
CA HIS A 383 17.84 8.89 -27.52
C HIS A 383 18.79 9.23 -26.36
N ALA A 384 18.42 8.90 -25.12
CA ALA A 384 19.31 9.10 -23.99
C ALA A 384 20.59 8.25 -24.12
N PRO A 385 21.74 8.74 -23.61
CA PRO A 385 23.01 8.00 -23.68
C PRO A 385 22.93 6.60 -23.05
N LEU A 386 22.18 6.47 -21.97
CA LEU A 386 21.82 5.19 -21.35
C LEU A 386 20.30 5.11 -21.29
N THR A 387 19.74 4.04 -21.87
CA THR A 387 18.31 3.75 -21.88
C THR A 387 18.09 2.23 -21.95
N VAL A 388 16.83 1.79 -21.87
CA VAL A 388 16.46 0.38 -21.90
C VAL A 388 15.68 0.06 -23.17
N MET A 389 15.77 -1.18 -23.64
CA MET A 389 15.04 -1.62 -24.85
C MET A 389 13.52 -1.57 -24.67
N ARG A 390 13.04 -1.81 -23.43
CA ARG A 390 11.62 -1.81 -23.07
C ARG A 390 11.48 -1.23 -21.68
N ASN A 391 10.62 -0.21 -21.53
CA ASN A 391 10.26 0.32 -20.22
C ASN A 391 9.20 -0.58 -19.58
N LYS A 392 9.63 -1.59 -18.81
CA LYS A 392 8.76 -2.58 -18.14
C LYS A 392 9.44 -3.11 -16.87
N GLY A 393 8.69 -3.35 -15.81
CA GLY A 393 9.17 -3.80 -14.51
C GLY A 393 9.80 -2.70 -13.66
N ARG A 394 9.39 -1.44 -13.85
CA ARG A 394 9.93 -0.26 -13.14
C ARG A 394 11.47 -0.18 -13.18
N GLU A 395 12.12 0.12 -12.06
CA GLU A 395 13.58 0.22 -11.93
C GLU A 395 14.34 -1.09 -12.21
N SER A 396 13.65 -2.23 -12.13
CA SER A 396 14.29 -3.54 -12.25
C SER A 396 14.87 -3.79 -13.65
N MET A 397 14.26 -3.25 -14.71
CA MET A 397 14.82 -3.34 -16.06
C MET A 397 16.15 -2.61 -16.19
N VAL A 398 16.26 -1.43 -15.57
CA VAL A 398 17.49 -0.64 -15.55
C VAL A 398 18.57 -1.41 -14.79
N TYR A 399 18.25 -1.92 -13.60
CA TYR A 399 19.22 -2.59 -12.74
C TYR A 399 19.76 -3.88 -13.38
N LEU A 400 18.88 -4.69 -13.98
CA LEU A 400 19.28 -5.88 -14.72
C LEU A 400 20.11 -5.53 -15.96
N THR A 401 19.69 -4.51 -16.73
CA THR A 401 20.44 -4.07 -17.92
C THR A 401 21.84 -3.60 -17.56
N TYR A 402 21.98 -2.77 -16.51
CA TYR A 402 23.30 -2.35 -16.02
C TYR A 402 24.18 -3.54 -15.62
N ILE A 403 23.66 -4.48 -14.83
CA ILE A 403 24.42 -5.65 -14.38
C ILE A 403 24.89 -6.48 -15.58
N ILE A 404 24.02 -6.71 -16.56
CA ILE A 404 24.33 -7.52 -17.75
C ILE A 404 25.38 -6.81 -18.60
N ASP A 405 25.19 -5.54 -18.90
CA ASP A 405 26.03 -4.80 -19.85
C ASP A 405 27.43 -4.56 -19.29
N ASN A 406 27.55 -4.47 -17.96
CA ASN A 406 28.81 -4.22 -17.26
C ASN A 406 29.38 -5.46 -16.57
N TYR A 407 28.80 -6.65 -16.76
CA TYR A 407 29.09 -7.86 -15.96
C TYR A 407 30.59 -8.15 -15.79
N ASP A 408 31.37 -7.99 -16.86
CA ASP A 408 32.81 -8.27 -16.88
C ASP A 408 33.69 -7.12 -16.32
N ASP A 409 33.12 -5.92 -16.11
CA ASP A 409 33.82 -4.72 -15.62
C ASP A 409 33.05 -3.97 -14.50
N LEU A 410 32.18 -4.65 -13.76
CA LEU A 410 31.41 -4.07 -12.65
C LEU A 410 32.34 -3.34 -11.67
N PRO A 411 31.94 -2.25 -10.99
CA PRO A 411 32.74 -1.62 -9.93
C PRO A 411 32.69 -2.45 -8.64
N ASP A 412 33.62 -2.20 -7.70
CA ASP A 412 33.73 -2.98 -6.46
C ASP A 412 32.46 -2.85 -5.58
N THR A 413 31.80 -1.69 -5.65
CA THR A 413 30.54 -1.41 -4.95
C THR A 413 29.59 -0.62 -5.84
N MET A 414 28.33 -1.08 -5.89
CA MET A 414 27.25 -0.46 -6.64
C MET A 414 26.14 -0.06 -5.67
N LEU A 415 25.56 1.12 -5.89
CA LEU A 415 24.31 1.53 -5.25
C LEU A 415 23.24 1.64 -6.33
N PHE A 416 22.14 0.94 -6.15
CA PHE A 416 20.96 1.01 -6.99
C PHE A 416 19.95 1.90 -6.27
N ILE A 417 19.65 3.06 -6.88
CA ILE A 417 18.84 4.11 -6.26
C ILE A 417 17.82 4.69 -7.25
N HIS A 418 16.84 5.42 -6.75
CA HIS A 418 15.96 6.23 -7.61
C HIS A 418 16.58 7.61 -7.90
N SER A 419 15.98 8.31 -8.87
CA SER A 419 16.49 9.56 -9.45
C SER A 419 16.37 10.78 -8.55
N ASN A 420 15.23 10.97 -7.89
CA ASN A 420 14.92 12.20 -7.17
C ASN A 420 15.62 12.29 -5.81
N ARG A 421 16.22 13.44 -5.50
CA ARG A 421 16.87 13.70 -4.20
C ARG A 421 15.91 13.55 -3.04
N TYR A 422 14.76 14.21 -3.14
CA TYR A 422 13.73 14.17 -2.11
C TYR A 422 12.61 13.24 -2.55
N GLN A 423 12.46 12.11 -1.85
CA GLN A 423 11.43 11.13 -2.12
C GLN A 423 11.17 10.29 -0.87
N TRP A 424 9.93 9.93 -0.61
CA TRP A 424 9.55 9.18 0.58
C TRP A 424 10.21 7.80 0.73
N HIS A 425 10.79 7.28 -0.35
CA HIS A 425 11.57 6.05 -0.37
C HIS A 425 12.90 6.17 0.38
N ASN A 426 13.40 7.40 0.60
CA ASN A 426 14.64 7.64 1.32
C ASN A 426 14.39 7.51 2.82
N ASP A 427 15.23 6.72 3.48
CA ASP A 427 15.13 6.46 4.91
C ASP A 427 15.74 7.61 5.73
N ASP A 428 15.11 8.78 5.63
CA ASP A 428 15.48 10.05 6.25
C ASP A 428 14.25 10.87 6.69
N PRO A 429 14.31 11.63 7.80
CA PRO A 429 13.19 12.43 8.28
C PRO A 429 12.67 13.38 7.23
N TYR A 430 13.59 14.02 6.49
CA TYR A 430 13.23 14.92 5.39
C TYR A 430 13.12 14.21 4.05
N TYR A 431 13.17 12.87 4.04
CA TYR A 431 13.14 12.07 2.83
C TYR A 431 14.26 12.48 1.83
N ASP A 432 15.34 13.07 2.35
CA ASP A 432 16.52 13.48 1.59
C ASP A 432 17.43 12.28 1.36
N GLY A 433 17.82 12.05 0.11
CA GLY A 433 18.74 10.97 -0.26
C GLY A 433 20.18 11.27 0.14
N ILE A 434 20.55 12.53 0.35
CA ILE A 434 21.95 12.90 0.62
C ILE A 434 22.47 12.33 1.94
N PRO A 435 21.84 12.56 3.10
CA PRO A 435 22.35 12.05 4.38
C PRO A 435 22.57 10.53 4.41
N PRO A 436 21.59 9.67 4.04
CA PRO A 436 21.80 8.22 4.08
C PRO A 436 22.86 7.77 3.08
N LEU A 437 22.90 8.31 1.86
CA LEU A 437 23.90 7.90 0.85
C LEU A 437 25.32 8.33 1.21
N ARG A 438 25.51 9.49 1.86
CA ARG A 438 26.83 9.92 2.38
C ARG A 438 27.33 9.04 3.50
N ASN A 439 26.42 8.57 4.34
CA ASN A 439 26.74 7.79 5.52
C ASN A 439 26.82 6.29 5.25
N VAL A 440 26.59 5.86 4.00
CA VAL A 440 26.60 4.45 3.65
C VAL A 440 27.97 3.81 3.91
N GLN A 441 27.99 2.70 4.65
CA GLN A 441 29.22 2.02 5.05
C GLN A 441 29.65 1.03 3.96
N ILE A 442 30.42 1.50 2.98
CA ILE A 442 30.96 0.68 1.88
C ILE A 442 31.59 -0.64 2.36
N PRO A 443 32.44 -0.67 3.42
CA PRO A 443 32.99 -1.93 3.92
C PRO A 443 31.92 -2.94 4.34
N TYR A 444 30.81 -2.48 4.93
CA TYR A 444 29.70 -3.34 5.32
C TYR A 444 28.94 -3.87 4.11
N ILE A 445 28.75 -3.07 3.05
CA ILE A 445 28.19 -3.56 1.77
C ILE A 445 29.09 -4.67 1.19
N GLN A 446 30.40 -4.46 1.19
CA GLN A 446 31.37 -5.42 0.67
C GLN A 446 31.40 -6.71 1.49
N GLU A 447 31.27 -6.61 2.82
CA GLU A 447 31.20 -7.76 3.73
C GLU A 447 29.88 -8.54 3.56
N GLN A 448 28.75 -7.85 3.53
CA GLN A 448 27.43 -8.49 3.46
C GLN A 448 27.04 -8.92 2.06
N GLY A 449 27.70 -8.37 1.04
CA GLY A 449 27.43 -8.59 -0.37
C GLY A 449 26.20 -7.86 -0.91
N TYR A 450 25.14 -7.78 -0.11
CA TYR A 450 23.89 -7.07 -0.37
C TYR A 450 23.42 -6.39 0.93
N VAL A 451 22.98 -5.13 0.82
CA VAL A 451 22.28 -4.42 1.89
C VAL A 451 21.10 -3.63 1.31
N ASN A 452 19.98 -3.64 2.02
CA ASN A 452 18.87 -2.73 1.71
C ASN A 452 19.22 -1.32 2.20
N LEU A 453 18.92 -0.28 1.42
CA LEU A 453 19.14 1.13 1.81
C LEU A 453 17.96 1.71 2.61
N ARG A 454 17.06 0.85 3.09
CA ARG A 454 15.98 1.14 4.01
C ARG A 454 16.04 0.16 5.19
N CYS A 455 16.06 0.71 6.38
CA CYS A 455 16.16 0.00 7.66
C CYS A 455 14.82 -0.06 8.39
N VAL A 456 13.93 0.92 8.19
CA VAL A 456 12.60 0.92 8.81
C VAL A 456 11.70 -0.17 8.21
N TRP A 457 10.91 -0.83 9.06
CA TRP A 457 10.03 -1.95 8.66
C TRP A 457 8.65 -1.52 8.18
N THR A 458 8.35 -0.21 8.18
CA THR A 458 7.01 0.34 7.89
C THR A 458 6.34 -0.22 6.63
N LEU A 459 7.13 -0.65 5.64
CA LEU A 459 6.63 -1.29 4.42
C LEU A 459 7.50 -2.51 4.08
N GLY A 460 6.87 -3.66 3.88
CA GLY A 460 7.50 -4.90 3.40
C GLY A 460 8.04 -5.85 4.47
N CYS A 461 8.24 -5.37 5.70
CA CYS A 461 8.71 -6.17 6.84
C CYS A 461 7.65 -6.26 7.96
N PRO A 462 7.63 -7.34 8.77
CA PRO A 462 8.51 -8.51 8.68
C PRO A 462 8.11 -9.46 7.54
N ILE A 463 6.85 -9.45 7.11
CA ILE A 463 6.31 -10.35 6.09
C ILE A 463 5.36 -9.55 5.20
N GLU A 464 5.68 -9.47 3.92
CA GLU A 464 4.83 -8.82 2.91
C GLU A 464 3.99 -9.85 2.15
N ILE A 465 4.62 -10.97 1.75
CA ILE A 465 4.06 -11.92 0.80
C ILE A 465 4.08 -13.32 1.44
N ARG A 466 2.97 -14.06 1.32
CA ARG A 466 2.87 -15.48 1.64
C ARG A 466 2.51 -16.28 0.38
N PRO A 467 3.50 -16.67 -0.44
CA PRO A 467 3.25 -17.20 -1.80
C PRO A 467 2.30 -18.40 -1.88
N LEU A 468 2.22 -19.21 -0.82
CA LEU A 468 1.38 -20.42 -0.80
C LEU A 468 -0.04 -20.19 -0.27
N THR A 469 -0.26 -19.17 0.56
CA THR A 469 -1.53 -18.95 1.27
C THR A 469 -2.25 -17.68 0.85
N ASP A 470 -1.55 -16.74 0.21
CA ASP A 470 -2.15 -15.52 -0.33
C ASP A 470 -3.00 -15.79 -1.59
N THR A 471 -3.10 -17.05 -2.04
CA THR A 471 -3.92 -17.49 -3.18
C THR A 471 -5.44 -17.31 -3.00
N HIS A 472 -5.89 -16.77 -1.85
CA HIS A 472 -7.31 -16.46 -1.59
C HIS A 472 -7.50 -15.13 -0.85
N ARG A 473 -6.53 -14.21 -0.91
CA ARG A 473 -6.70 -12.83 -0.43
C ARG A 473 -6.83 -11.91 -1.63
N SER A 474 -8.01 -11.36 -1.85
CA SER A 474 -8.35 -10.40 -2.91
C SER A 474 -7.61 -9.05 -2.82
N ASN A 475 -6.45 -8.99 -2.12
CA ASN A 475 -5.83 -7.74 -1.65
C ASN A 475 -4.30 -7.75 -1.60
N VAL A 476 -3.65 -8.81 -2.08
CA VAL A 476 -2.20 -8.85 -2.25
C VAL A 476 -1.90 -9.60 -3.55
N HIS A 477 -2.05 -8.96 -4.71
CA HIS A 477 -1.72 -9.62 -5.98
C HIS A 477 -0.23 -9.89 -6.18
N ALA A 478 0.65 -9.41 -5.30
CA ALA A 478 1.98 -10.00 -5.29
C ALA A 478 1.89 -11.48 -4.93
N GLY A 479 1.24 -11.91 -3.84
CA GLY A 479 1.26 -13.32 -3.40
C GLY A 479 0.74 -14.34 -4.41
N GLU A 480 -0.34 -14.01 -5.12
CA GLU A 480 -0.91 -14.87 -6.17
C GLU A 480 0.05 -15.09 -7.35
N TYR A 481 0.64 -14.00 -7.87
CA TYR A 481 1.55 -14.06 -9.02
C TYR A 481 3.01 -14.33 -8.62
N PHE A 482 3.39 -14.02 -7.39
CA PHE A 482 4.74 -14.18 -6.86
C PHE A 482 5.08 -15.66 -6.77
N LYS A 483 4.12 -16.54 -6.47
CA LYS A 483 4.36 -17.98 -6.53
C LYS A 483 4.89 -18.40 -7.91
N ASN A 484 4.16 -18.03 -8.97
CA ASN A 484 4.52 -18.42 -10.34
C ASN A 484 5.77 -17.66 -10.82
N GLY A 485 5.84 -16.35 -10.58
CA GLY A 485 7.02 -15.54 -10.89
C GLY A 485 8.28 -16.04 -10.17
N PHE A 486 8.17 -16.44 -8.90
CA PHE A 486 9.27 -17.03 -8.15
C PHE A 486 9.72 -18.37 -8.74
N MET A 487 8.79 -19.24 -9.15
CA MET A 487 9.13 -20.50 -9.80
C MET A 487 9.86 -20.29 -11.13
N GLU A 488 9.50 -19.25 -11.88
CA GLU A 488 10.12 -18.90 -13.16
C GLU A 488 11.49 -18.22 -12.97
N LEU A 489 11.61 -17.32 -11.99
CA LEU A 489 12.86 -16.67 -11.62
C LEU A 489 13.86 -17.66 -11.01
N PHE A 490 13.40 -18.50 -10.08
CA PHE A 490 14.22 -19.44 -9.31
C PHE A 490 13.83 -20.90 -9.59
N PRO A 491 14.09 -21.42 -10.81
CA PRO A 491 13.69 -22.76 -11.20
C PRO A 491 14.35 -23.80 -10.30
N GLY A 492 13.52 -24.69 -9.73
CA GLY A 492 13.98 -25.79 -8.86
C GLY A 492 14.22 -25.41 -7.40
N ILE A 493 14.03 -24.13 -7.02
CA ILE A 493 14.10 -23.69 -5.63
C ILE A 493 12.71 -23.84 -4.98
N PRO A 494 12.60 -24.43 -3.77
CA PRO A 494 11.34 -24.49 -3.04
C PRO A 494 10.75 -23.10 -2.83
N ILE A 495 9.44 -22.99 -3.06
CA ILE A 495 8.70 -21.74 -2.87
C ILE A 495 8.70 -21.41 -1.37
N PRO A 496 9.14 -20.19 -0.97
CA PRO A 496 9.15 -19.81 0.43
C PRO A 496 7.73 -19.69 1.00
N GLU A 497 7.57 -19.99 2.28
CA GLU A 497 6.29 -19.82 2.99
C GLU A 497 5.95 -18.34 3.17
N GLU A 498 6.97 -17.54 3.47
CA GLU A 498 6.87 -16.10 3.73
C GLU A 498 8.04 -15.37 3.06
N VAL A 499 7.78 -14.17 2.57
CA VAL A 499 8.77 -13.26 1.99
C VAL A 499 8.57 -11.88 2.60
N GLY A 500 9.67 -11.24 2.99
CA GLY A 500 9.64 -9.92 3.59
C GLY A 500 11.00 -9.25 3.49
N VAL A 501 11.00 -7.98 3.13
CA VAL A 501 12.17 -7.10 3.06
C VAL A 501 11.66 -5.67 3.07
N SER A 502 12.41 -4.72 3.65
CA SER A 502 12.04 -3.31 3.59
C SER A 502 11.88 -2.87 2.14
N CYS A 503 10.77 -2.21 1.82
CA CYS A 503 10.37 -1.83 0.47
C CYS A 503 11.42 -1.03 -0.32
N CYS A 504 11.15 -1.03 -1.64
CA CYS A 504 11.38 0.05 -2.60
C CYS A 504 12.66 -0.07 -3.42
N ALA A 505 13.21 -1.28 -3.55
CA ALA A 505 14.30 -1.65 -4.46
C ALA A 505 15.56 -0.77 -4.44
N GLN A 506 15.78 0.04 -3.40
CA GLN A 506 17.04 0.76 -3.22
C GLN A 506 18.00 -0.09 -2.38
N PHE A 507 19.13 -0.50 -2.96
CA PHE A 507 20.07 -1.41 -2.31
C PHE A 507 21.51 -1.18 -2.74
N GLY A 508 22.45 -1.61 -1.88
CA GLY A 508 23.86 -1.70 -2.21
C GLY A 508 24.27 -3.14 -2.50
N ALA A 509 25.11 -3.34 -3.50
CA ALA A 509 25.68 -4.65 -3.82
C ALA A 509 27.19 -4.55 -4.07
N SER A 510 27.91 -5.62 -3.71
CA SER A 510 29.35 -5.75 -4.03
C SER A 510 29.55 -6.46 -5.37
N ARG A 511 30.66 -6.16 -6.07
CA ARG A 511 31.07 -6.90 -7.28
C ARG A 511 31.04 -8.41 -7.03
N THR A 512 31.71 -8.83 -5.96
CA THR A 512 31.86 -10.25 -5.61
C THR A 512 30.51 -10.93 -5.50
N LYS A 513 29.54 -10.27 -4.86
CA LYS A 513 28.19 -10.83 -4.70
C LYS A 513 27.42 -10.93 -6.01
N VAL A 514 27.54 -9.93 -6.90
CA VAL A 514 26.92 -10.01 -8.23
C VAL A 514 27.53 -11.16 -9.05
N LEU A 515 28.85 -11.34 -8.98
CA LEU A 515 29.56 -12.38 -9.73
C LEU A 515 29.37 -13.81 -9.19
N GLU A 516 28.80 -13.99 -8.00
CA GLU A 516 28.43 -15.33 -7.50
C GLU A 516 27.34 -15.99 -8.37
N ARG A 517 26.54 -15.19 -9.09
CA ARG A 517 25.49 -15.66 -9.99
C ARG A 517 25.92 -15.44 -11.44
N PRO A 518 25.84 -16.44 -12.33
CA PRO A 518 26.27 -16.29 -13.72
C PRO A 518 25.44 -15.25 -14.48
N ARG A 519 26.07 -14.56 -15.44
CA ARG A 519 25.44 -13.57 -16.34
C ARG A 519 24.11 -14.07 -16.94
N SER A 520 24.06 -15.34 -17.34
CA SER A 520 22.87 -15.96 -17.94
C SER A 520 21.63 -15.95 -17.05
N ASP A 521 21.79 -15.91 -15.72
CA ASP A 521 20.65 -15.79 -14.81
C ASP A 521 20.07 -14.38 -14.83
N TYR A 522 20.93 -13.35 -14.83
CA TYR A 522 20.48 -11.95 -14.96
C TYR A 522 19.78 -11.73 -16.31
N GLU A 523 20.32 -12.31 -17.38
CA GLU A 523 19.69 -12.31 -18.70
C GLU A 523 18.31 -12.99 -18.66
N ARG A 524 18.19 -14.15 -18.00
CA ARG A 524 16.90 -14.82 -17.79
C ARG A 524 15.91 -13.94 -17.02
N PHE A 525 16.34 -13.28 -15.94
CA PHE A 525 15.47 -12.36 -15.19
C PHE A 525 14.99 -11.20 -16.06
N ARG A 526 15.88 -10.62 -16.88
CA ARG A 526 15.53 -9.52 -17.78
C ARG A 526 14.56 -9.96 -18.87
N THR A 527 14.78 -11.15 -19.44
CA THR A 527 13.87 -11.75 -20.42
C THR A 527 12.51 -12.05 -19.80
N TRP A 528 12.46 -12.66 -18.62
CA TRP A 528 11.21 -12.87 -17.88
C TRP A 528 10.46 -11.56 -17.66
N LEU A 529 11.16 -10.52 -17.18
CA LEU A 529 10.58 -9.21 -16.92
C LEU A 529 10.02 -8.57 -18.20
N ALA A 530 10.71 -8.73 -19.32
CA ALA A 530 10.25 -8.23 -20.61
C ALA A 530 9.03 -9.01 -21.14
N ASP A 531 9.05 -10.33 -21.04
CA ASP A 531 8.13 -11.21 -21.78
C ASP A 531 6.91 -11.65 -20.98
N THR A 532 6.95 -11.55 -19.65
CA THR A 532 5.83 -11.90 -18.78
C THR A 532 4.55 -11.17 -19.18
N PRO A 533 3.37 -11.81 -19.15
CA PRO A 533 2.10 -11.13 -19.42
C PRO A 533 1.68 -10.19 -18.27
N LEU A 534 2.37 -10.24 -17.13
CA LEU A 534 2.09 -9.36 -16.00
C LEU A 534 2.33 -7.90 -16.35
N GLU A 535 1.49 -7.03 -15.80
CA GLU A 535 1.64 -5.58 -15.92
C GLU A 535 2.93 -5.06 -15.25
N ASP A 536 3.30 -3.83 -15.60
CA ASP A 536 4.55 -3.19 -15.16
C ASP A 536 4.70 -3.15 -13.63
N ASP A 537 3.62 -2.84 -12.92
CA ASP A 537 3.61 -2.71 -11.47
C ASP A 537 3.74 -4.06 -10.76
N LEU A 538 3.02 -5.09 -11.22
CA LEU A 538 3.07 -6.44 -10.66
C LEU A 538 4.41 -7.12 -10.92
N SER A 539 4.90 -7.05 -12.15
CA SER A 539 6.19 -7.62 -12.53
C SER A 539 7.36 -6.92 -11.82
N GLY A 540 7.29 -5.59 -11.69
CA GLY A 540 8.22 -4.81 -10.88
C GLY A 540 8.18 -5.19 -9.40
N ARG A 541 6.99 -5.39 -8.81
CA ARG A 541 6.84 -5.81 -7.41
C ARG A 541 7.43 -7.18 -7.13
N ILE A 542 7.26 -8.14 -8.05
CA ILE A 542 7.88 -9.47 -7.91
C ILE A 542 9.41 -9.32 -7.88
N MET A 543 9.98 -8.48 -8.75
CA MET A 543 11.42 -8.20 -8.73
C MET A 543 11.88 -7.49 -7.46
N GLU A 544 11.14 -6.48 -7.00
CA GLU A 544 11.39 -5.74 -5.75
C GLU A 544 11.61 -6.71 -4.57
N TYR A 545 10.70 -7.68 -4.41
CA TYR A 545 10.76 -8.71 -3.36
C TYR A 545 11.60 -9.93 -3.73
N SER A 546 12.32 -9.90 -4.85
CA SER A 546 13.25 -10.95 -5.25
C SER A 546 14.71 -10.53 -5.11
N TRP A 547 15.04 -9.23 -5.07
CA TRP A 547 16.42 -8.73 -5.09
C TRP A 547 17.30 -9.32 -3.99
N HIS A 548 16.83 -9.32 -2.74
CA HIS A 548 17.60 -9.87 -1.61
C HIS A 548 17.89 -11.37 -1.80
N MET A 549 16.94 -12.13 -2.34
CA MET A 549 17.11 -13.55 -2.66
C MET A 549 17.99 -13.78 -3.91
N ILE A 550 17.92 -12.91 -4.92
CA ILE A 550 18.84 -12.92 -6.07
C ILE A 550 20.28 -12.86 -5.57
N PHE A 551 20.53 -12.06 -4.53
CA PHE A 551 21.82 -11.90 -3.85
C PHE A 551 22.00 -12.80 -2.60
N GLY A 552 21.23 -13.88 -2.50
CA GLY A 552 21.47 -14.98 -1.56
C GLY A 552 21.12 -14.69 -0.10
N LYS A 553 20.24 -13.72 0.18
CA LYS A 553 19.63 -13.56 1.50
C LYS A 553 18.39 -14.45 1.65
N ASP A 554 18.00 -14.70 2.90
CA ASP A 554 16.82 -15.49 3.23
C ASP A 554 15.52 -14.82 2.71
N PRO A 555 14.46 -15.59 2.42
CA PRO A 555 13.20 -15.05 1.93
C PRO A 555 12.61 -13.93 2.80
N VAL A 556 12.77 -14.05 4.12
CA VAL A 556 12.49 -12.97 5.08
C VAL A 556 13.81 -12.35 5.51
N HIS A 557 14.13 -11.17 4.97
CA HIS A 557 15.33 -10.40 5.28
C HIS A 557 14.97 -9.03 5.88
N CYS A 558 14.58 -9.06 7.16
CA CYS A 558 14.18 -7.90 7.94
C CYS A 558 15.13 -7.72 9.12
N PRO A 559 16.32 -7.11 8.94
CA PRO A 559 17.24 -6.87 10.04
C PRO A 559 16.64 -5.89 11.04
N ASN A 560 16.95 -6.07 12.33
CA ASN A 560 16.58 -5.11 13.38
C ASN A 560 17.03 -3.69 12.98
N ALA A 561 16.11 -2.72 13.06
CA ALA A 561 16.32 -1.35 12.59
C ALA A 561 17.53 -0.68 13.23
N LYS A 562 17.73 -0.85 14.55
CA LYS A 562 18.90 -0.29 15.26
C LYS A 562 20.22 -0.83 14.70
N VAL A 563 20.27 -2.15 14.48
CA VAL A 563 21.46 -2.79 13.90
C VAL A 563 21.66 -2.32 12.46
N CYS A 564 20.59 -2.24 11.68
CA CYS A 564 20.64 -1.78 10.29
C CYS A 564 21.16 -0.34 10.20
N TYR A 565 20.57 0.62 10.92
CA TYR A 565 21.04 2.02 10.88
C TYR A 565 22.49 2.17 11.33
N CYS A 566 22.92 1.44 12.36
CA CYS A 566 24.31 1.44 12.82
C CYS A 566 25.26 0.87 11.78
N LYS A 567 24.92 -0.27 11.16
CA LYS A 567 25.84 -0.98 10.25
C LYS A 567 25.82 -0.45 8.82
N VAL A 568 24.65 -0.07 8.31
CA VAL A 568 24.48 0.44 6.94
C VAL A 568 24.83 1.93 6.89
N PHE A 569 24.43 2.71 7.89
CA PHE A 569 24.58 4.18 7.88
C PHE A 569 25.47 4.74 9.00
N GLY A 570 26.09 3.91 9.85
CA GLY A 570 26.91 4.42 10.96
C GLY A 570 26.13 5.13 12.07
N LEU A 571 24.79 5.11 12.02
CA LEU A 571 23.91 5.77 12.99
C LEU A 571 23.63 4.84 14.18
N CYS A 572 24.62 4.69 15.06
CA CYS A 572 24.57 3.70 16.15
C CYS A 572 23.87 4.17 17.43
N ASP A 573 23.76 5.49 17.62
CA ASP A 573 23.26 6.10 18.85
C ASP A 573 21.75 6.39 18.82
N LEU A 574 20.99 5.69 17.96
CA LEU A 574 19.55 5.85 17.85
C LEU A 574 18.78 5.16 18.99
N THR A 575 17.71 5.81 19.43
CA THR A 575 16.68 5.21 20.28
C THR A 575 15.69 4.46 19.40
N CYS A 576 15.50 3.17 19.65
CA CYS A 576 14.64 2.32 18.83
C CYS A 576 13.66 1.57 19.73
N PRO A 577 12.41 2.05 19.87
CA PRO A 577 11.45 1.49 20.83
C PRO A 577 10.94 0.09 20.46
N TRP A 578 11.11 -0.33 19.20
CA TRP A 578 10.72 -1.65 18.72
C TRP A 578 11.68 -2.13 17.61
N GLU A 579 11.54 -3.40 17.21
CA GLU A 579 12.53 -4.08 16.35
C GLU A 579 12.69 -3.45 14.97
N GLY A 580 11.63 -2.87 14.42
CA GLY A 580 11.58 -2.36 13.05
C GLY A 580 11.55 -0.84 12.90
N GLY A 581 11.76 -0.08 13.98
CA GLY A 581 11.72 1.38 13.91
C GLY A 581 12.57 2.07 14.96
N CYS A 582 13.13 3.22 14.57
CA CYS A 582 13.84 4.12 15.46
C CYS A 582 13.14 5.46 15.51
N ASP A 583 13.12 6.06 16.71
CA ASP A 583 12.50 7.36 16.94
C ASP A 583 13.10 8.40 16.01
N GLU A 584 12.26 9.32 15.53
CA GLU A 584 12.68 10.50 14.79
C GLU A 584 13.45 10.22 13.49
N ARG A 585 13.47 8.97 12.99
CA ARG A 585 14.26 8.60 11.80
C ARG A 585 13.45 8.50 10.53
N TYR A 586 12.27 7.91 10.63
CA TYR A 586 11.37 7.80 9.50
C TYR A 586 9.94 7.75 10.00
N SER A 587 9.08 8.51 9.35
CA SER A 587 7.64 8.37 9.42
C SER A 587 7.14 8.12 8.01
N LEU A 588 6.11 7.30 7.82
CA LEU A 588 5.49 7.22 6.50
C LEU A 588 4.88 8.60 6.21
N PRO A 589 5.26 9.28 5.11
CA PRO A 589 4.72 10.59 4.85
C PRO A 589 3.23 10.46 4.58
N PRO A 590 2.46 11.53 4.85
CA PRO A 590 1.02 11.52 4.64
C PRO A 590 0.66 11.41 3.14
N PHE A 591 1.64 11.60 2.23
CA PHE A 591 1.52 11.43 0.79
C PHE A 591 2.73 10.72 0.15
N SER A 592 2.52 10.09 -1.00
CA SER A 592 3.60 9.59 -1.87
C SER A 592 4.36 10.68 -2.62
N SER A 593 3.85 11.92 -2.68
CA SER A 593 4.54 13.07 -3.27
C SER A 593 4.89 14.11 -2.22
N LEU A 594 6.13 14.59 -2.24
CA LEU A 594 6.57 15.70 -1.39
C LEU A 594 6.00 17.03 -1.92
N PRO A 595 5.72 18.01 -1.05
CA PRO A 595 5.12 19.27 -1.46
C PRO A 595 6.09 20.10 -2.32
N LYS A 596 5.54 21.00 -3.15
CA LYS A 596 6.35 21.89 -3.97
C LYS A 596 7.13 22.86 -3.08
N GLY A 597 8.45 22.88 -3.21
CA GLY A 597 9.35 23.66 -2.35
C GLY A 597 9.80 22.93 -1.10
N TRP A 598 9.57 21.61 -1.01
CA TRP A 598 10.24 20.76 -0.03
C TRP A 598 11.77 20.82 -0.20
N PRO A 599 12.55 20.81 0.89
CA PRO A 599 12.15 20.64 2.30
C PRO A 599 11.78 21.93 3.03
N GLU A 600 12.00 23.10 2.43
CA GLU A 600 11.76 24.40 3.08
C GLU A 600 10.26 24.72 3.24
N ILE A 601 9.39 24.04 2.50
CA ILE A 601 7.93 24.16 2.61
C ILE A 601 7.34 22.80 2.98
N GLY A 602 6.66 22.74 4.13
CA GLY A 602 5.99 21.55 4.63
C GLY A 602 4.66 21.25 3.98
N TRP A 603 4.07 20.11 4.35
CA TRP A 603 2.79 19.65 3.77
C TRP A 603 1.62 20.59 4.01
N LYS A 604 1.66 21.43 5.05
CA LYS A 604 0.65 22.44 5.37
C LYS A 604 1.00 23.81 4.79
N GLY A 605 2.02 23.90 3.93
CA GLY A 605 2.52 25.14 3.33
C GLY A 605 3.32 26.01 4.30
N GLN A 606 3.65 25.49 5.49
CA GLN A 606 4.45 26.18 6.48
C GLN A 606 5.93 26.21 6.08
N ALA A 607 6.62 27.29 6.43
CA ALA A 607 8.07 27.33 6.30
C ALA A 607 8.69 26.34 7.31
N GLN A 608 9.67 25.57 6.86
CA GLN A 608 10.47 24.66 7.66
C GLN A 608 11.94 24.99 7.49
N ASP A 609 12.72 24.70 8.52
CA ASP A 609 14.18 24.77 8.43
C ASP A 609 14.74 23.34 8.53
N PRO A 610 15.21 22.75 7.41
CA PRO A 610 15.80 21.41 7.41
C PRO A 610 17.05 21.27 8.28
N SER A 611 17.65 22.40 8.70
CA SER A 611 18.79 22.42 9.62
C SER A 611 18.39 22.42 11.10
N HIS A 612 17.11 22.63 11.43
CA HIS A 612 16.61 22.71 12.80
C HIS A 612 15.31 21.90 12.99
N GLY A 613 15.45 20.66 13.48
CA GLY A 613 14.32 19.82 13.90
C GLY A 613 13.90 18.76 12.88
N LEU A 614 12.78 18.09 13.16
CA LEU A 614 12.14 17.14 12.24
C LEU A 614 11.10 17.87 11.39
N PRO A 615 10.76 17.37 10.21
CA PRO A 615 9.69 17.98 9.44
C PRO A 615 8.38 17.88 10.19
N GLU A 616 7.60 18.95 10.11
CA GLU A 616 6.24 18.94 10.64
C GLU A 616 5.35 18.07 9.73
N THR A 617 4.94 16.94 10.27
CA THR A 617 4.00 15.99 9.66
C THR A 617 2.56 16.50 9.63
#